data_AF-A0AAQ4FC09-F1
#
_entry.id   AF-A0AAQ4FC09-F1
#
_cell.length_a   1.000
_cell.length_b   1.000
_cell.length_c   1.000
_cell.angle_alpha   90.00
_cell.angle_beta   90.00
_cell.angle_gamma   90.00
#
_symmetry.space_group_name_H-M   'P 1'
#
loop_
_entity.id
_entity.type
_entity.pdbx_description
1 polymer ?
#
loop_
_entity_poly.entity_id
_entity_poly.type
_entity_poly.pdbx_seq_one_letter_code
_entity_poly.pdbx_strand_id
1 'polypeptide(L)'
;MLEKLRVGETPYWRNSVLEKLRVGETPCWRNFVLEKLCAVETPCWRNTVLEKFRAGETPCWRNFVLEKLRAGETTCWRISVLEKLRAGETLCWRKSVLEKLRGGEVLCW
;
A
#
# COMPACT_ATOMS: atom_id res chain seq x y z
N MET A 1 12.76 -0.72 -16.20
CA MET A 1 11.60 -1.58 -15.85
C MET A 1 12.17 -2.83 -15.22
N LEU A 2 11.80 -3.16 -13.99
CA LEU A 2 12.22 -4.40 -13.31
C LEU A 2 11.04 -5.37 -13.33
N GLU A 3 11.22 -6.55 -13.93
CA GLU A 3 10.11 -7.48 -14.18
C GLU A 3 9.68 -8.24 -12.93
N LYS A 4 10.64 -8.78 -12.16
CA LYS A 4 10.36 -9.55 -10.94
C LYS A 4 11.52 -9.41 -9.96
N LEU A 5 11.21 -9.10 -8.70
CA LEU A 5 12.20 -9.02 -7.64
C LEU A 5 11.73 -9.85 -6.42
N ARG A 6 12.64 -10.69 -5.89
CA ARG A 6 12.49 -11.42 -4.62
C ARG A 6 13.69 -11.14 -3.75
N VAL A 7 13.48 -10.50 -2.62
CA VAL A 7 14.55 -10.12 -1.69
C VAL A 7 13.99 -10.07 -0.27
N GLY A 8 14.85 -10.04 0.76
CA GLY A 8 14.40 -9.91 2.15
C GLY A 8 13.87 -8.50 2.45
N GLU A 9 14.65 -7.48 2.05
CA GLU A 9 14.34 -6.07 2.22
C GLU A 9 14.70 -5.30 0.95
N THR A 10 13.86 -4.35 0.54
CA THR A 10 14.14 -3.49 -0.62
C THR A 10 13.73 -2.05 -0.38
N PRO A 11 14.66 -1.18 0.07
CA PRO A 11 14.38 0.23 0.18
C PRO A 11 14.37 0.90 -1.19
N TYR A 12 13.30 1.64 -1.48
CA TYR A 12 13.19 2.49 -2.67
C TYR A 12 13.20 3.97 -2.30
N TRP A 13 14.30 4.64 -2.65
CA TRP A 13 14.54 6.05 -2.33
C TRP A 13 14.04 7.03 -3.42
N ARG A 14 13.82 6.56 -4.65
CA ARG A 14 13.41 7.34 -5.83
C ARG A 14 12.26 6.69 -6.59
N ASN A 15 11.86 7.31 -7.71
CA ASN A 15 10.80 6.83 -8.57
C ASN A 15 11.14 5.46 -9.15
N SER A 16 10.29 4.47 -8.92
CA SER A 16 10.45 3.12 -9.46
C SER A 16 9.13 2.63 -10.04
N VAL A 17 9.25 1.91 -11.17
CA VAL A 17 8.15 1.17 -11.78
C VAL A 17 8.55 -0.29 -11.86
N LEU A 18 7.75 -1.15 -11.24
CA LEU A 18 7.96 -2.58 -11.18
C LEU A 18 6.66 -3.30 -11.53
N GLU A 19 6.77 -4.47 -12.15
CA GLU A 19 5.58 -5.32 -12.30
C GLU A 19 5.27 -6.08 -11.02
N LYS A 20 6.26 -6.81 -10.48
CA LYS A 20 6.04 -7.78 -9.40
C LYS A 20 7.15 -7.70 -8.37
N LEU A 21 6.76 -7.49 -7.11
CA LEU A 21 7.67 -7.50 -5.97
C LEU A 21 7.14 -8.42 -4.88
N ARG A 22 8.01 -9.31 -4.40
CA ARG A 22 7.76 -10.12 -3.19
C ARG A 22 8.95 -9.94 -2.25
N VAL A 23 8.69 -9.43 -1.06
CA VAL A 23 9.75 -9.05 -0.12
C VAL A 23 9.20 -9.12 1.30
N GLY A 24 10.06 -9.21 2.31
CA GLY A 24 9.63 -9.09 3.71
C GLY A 24 9.15 -7.66 3.98
N GLU A 25 10.03 -6.69 3.74
CA GLU A 25 9.77 -5.27 4.01
C GLU A 25 10.09 -4.38 2.79
N THR A 26 9.19 -3.43 2.49
CA THR A 26 9.38 -2.47 1.39
C THR A 26 9.18 -1.02 1.84
N PRO A 27 10.22 -0.34 2.36
CA PRO A 27 10.16 1.09 2.57
C PRO A 27 10.22 1.85 1.24
N CYS A 28 9.15 2.59 0.94
CA CYS A 28 9.00 3.42 -0.25
C CYS A 28 8.97 4.91 0.13
N TRP A 29 10.04 5.65 -0.21
CA TRP A 29 10.20 7.06 0.20
C TRP A 29 9.59 8.09 -0.77
N ARG A 30 9.48 7.78 -2.07
CA ARG A 30 9.01 8.71 -3.12
C ARG A 30 7.86 8.14 -3.95
N ASN A 31 7.79 8.44 -5.27
CA ASN A 31 6.70 7.98 -6.12
C ASN A 31 6.95 6.52 -6.52
N PHE A 32 5.97 5.66 -6.35
CA PHE A 32 6.13 4.25 -6.70
C PHE A 32 4.90 3.74 -7.42
N VAL A 33 5.12 3.05 -8.54
CA VAL A 33 4.04 2.43 -9.32
C VAL A 33 4.35 0.95 -9.43
N LEU A 34 3.44 0.10 -8.94
CA LEU A 34 3.67 -1.33 -8.96
C LEU A 34 2.39 -2.14 -9.20
N GLU A 35 2.46 -3.09 -10.13
CA GLU A 35 1.28 -3.85 -10.55
C GLU A 35 0.88 -4.88 -9.47
N LYS A 36 1.85 -5.60 -8.88
CA LYS A 36 1.62 -6.62 -7.85
C LYS A 36 2.68 -6.63 -6.74
N LEU A 37 2.29 -6.22 -5.53
CA LEU A 37 3.15 -6.26 -4.35
C LEU A 37 2.63 -7.30 -3.34
N CYS A 38 3.52 -8.17 -2.86
CA CYS A 38 3.29 -8.95 -1.64
C CYS A 38 4.42 -8.66 -0.66
N ALA A 39 4.09 -8.11 0.50
CA ALA A 39 5.04 -7.87 1.58
C ALA A 39 4.48 -8.30 2.94
N VAL A 40 5.31 -8.36 3.97
CA VAL A 40 4.84 -8.39 5.36
C VAL A 40 4.52 -6.95 5.78
N GLU A 41 5.47 -6.03 5.56
CA GLU A 41 5.31 -4.61 5.88
C GLU A 41 5.65 -3.71 4.68
N THR A 42 4.91 -2.62 4.51
CA THR A 42 5.14 -1.67 3.40
C THR A 42 4.93 -0.21 3.84
N PRO A 43 5.93 0.40 4.49
CA PRO A 43 5.87 1.82 4.79
C PRO A 43 6.00 2.67 3.52
N CYS A 44 4.96 3.45 3.23
CA CYS A 44 4.91 4.37 2.09
C CYS A 44 4.87 5.84 2.54
N TRP A 45 5.92 6.61 2.23
CA TRP A 45 6.05 8.00 2.66
C TRP A 45 5.36 9.03 1.75
N ARG A 46 5.28 8.77 0.43
CA ARG A 46 4.78 9.72 -0.57
C ARG A 46 3.62 9.18 -1.42
N ASN A 47 3.75 9.21 -2.75
CA ASN A 47 2.71 8.86 -3.70
C ASN A 47 2.93 7.42 -4.12
N THR A 48 1.99 6.54 -3.82
CA THR A 48 2.09 5.15 -4.23
C THR A 48 0.84 4.77 -5.01
N VAL A 49 1.04 4.15 -6.18
CA VAL A 49 -0.03 3.61 -7.02
C VAL A 49 0.18 2.12 -7.14
N LEU A 50 -0.77 1.33 -6.63
CA LEU A 50 -0.72 -0.13 -6.70
C LEU A 50 -2.02 -0.69 -7.26
N GLU A 51 -1.92 -1.61 -8.22
CA GLU A 51 -3.11 -2.34 -8.68
C GLU A 51 -3.51 -3.41 -7.66
N LYS A 52 -2.58 -4.33 -7.35
CA LYS A 52 -2.85 -5.49 -6.49
C LYS A 52 -1.82 -5.56 -5.39
N PHE A 53 -2.26 -5.33 -4.17
CA PHE A 53 -1.36 -5.29 -3.02
C PHE A 53 -1.84 -6.20 -1.91
N ARG A 54 -0.89 -6.96 -1.35
CA ARG A 54 -1.07 -7.80 -0.18
C ARG A 54 0.00 -7.49 0.84
N ALA A 55 -0.40 -7.12 2.04
CA ALA A 55 0.51 -6.90 3.16
C ALA A 55 -0.07 -7.44 4.47
N GLY A 56 0.78 -7.63 5.48
CA GLY A 56 0.32 -7.69 6.86
C GLY A 56 -0.08 -6.28 7.31
N GLU A 57 0.89 -5.36 7.26
CA GLU A 57 0.75 -3.98 7.72
C GLU A 57 1.13 -2.98 6.63
N THR A 58 0.35 -1.90 6.52
CA THR A 58 0.60 -0.83 5.54
C THR A 58 0.42 0.57 6.11
N PRO A 59 1.50 1.18 6.63
CA PRO A 59 1.48 2.60 7.00
C PRO A 59 1.75 3.50 5.77
N CYS A 60 0.82 4.39 5.47
CA CYS A 60 0.86 5.34 4.35
C CYS A 60 0.79 6.79 4.85
N TRP A 61 1.77 7.62 4.50
CA TRP A 61 1.89 8.98 5.05
C TRP A 61 1.24 10.10 4.21
N ARG A 62 1.20 9.97 2.87
CA ARG A 62 0.65 11.01 1.98
C ARG A 62 -0.47 10.51 1.09
N ASN A 63 -0.17 10.13 -0.15
CA ASN A 63 -1.18 9.86 -1.15
C ASN A 63 -1.04 8.42 -1.60
N PHE A 64 -2.12 7.68 -1.46
CA PHE A 64 -2.14 6.30 -1.83
C PHE A 64 -3.33 6.04 -2.76
N VAL A 65 -3.10 5.44 -3.93
CA VAL A 65 -4.15 5.01 -4.87
C VAL A 65 -4.05 3.51 -5.12
N LEU A 66 -5.05 2.76 -4.67
CA LEU A 66 -5.09 1.29 -4.71
C LEU A 66 -6.36 0.78 -5.39
N GLU A 67 -6.21 -0.07 -6.39
CA GLU A 67 -7.37 -0.76 -6.96
C GLU A 67 -7.83 -1.91 -6.04
N LYS A 68 -6.88 -2.72 -5.55
CA LYS A 68 -7.17 -3.89 -4.69
C LYS A 68 -6.15 -4.04 -3.57
N LEU A 69 -6.58 -3.78 -2.34
CA LEU A 69 -5.81 -4.01 -1.11
C LEU A 69 -6.30 -5.24 -0.36
N ARG A 70 -5.37 -6.10 0.06
CA ARG A 70 -5.60 -7.08 1.13
C ARG A 70 -4.56 -6.88 2.22
N ALA A 71 -4.99 -6.37 3.37
CA ALA A 71 -4.12 -6.14 4.51
C ALA A 71 -4.66 -6.85 5.76
N GLY A 72 -3.81 -7.07 6.77
CA GLY A 72 -4.29 -7.21 8.14
C GLY A 72 -4.70 -5.82 8.66
N GLU A 73 -3.74 -4.90 8.63
CA GLU A 73 -3.90 -3.54 9.13
C GLU A 73 -3.46 -2.50 8.09
N THR A 74 -4.23 -1.43 7.95
CA THR A 74 -3.93 -0.34 7.02
C THR A 74 -4.08 1.00 7.72
N THR A 75 -3.03 1.82 7.69
CA THR A 75 -3.06 3.16 8.31
C THR A 75 -2.73 4.20 7.25
N CYS A 76 -3.62 5.18 7.03
CA CYS A 76 -3.42 6.28 6.10
C CYS A 76 -3.51 7.64 6.79
N TRP A 77 -2.46 8.45 6.66
CA TRP A 77 -2.37 9.76 7.33
C TRP A 77 -3.02 10.93 6.58
N ARG A 78 -3.12 10.88 5.25
CA ARG A 78 -3.50 12.08 4.46
C ARG A 78 -4.56 11.82 3.41
N ILE A 79 -4.26 11.05 2.36
CA ILE A 79 -5.20 10.75 1.28
C ILE A 79 -5.07 9.29 0.86
N SER A 80 -6.14 8.53 0.98
CA SER A 80 -6.30 7.21 0.38
C SER A 80 -7.46 7.19 -0.60
N VAL A 81 -7.22 6.63 -1.78
CA VAL A 81 -8.28 6.24 -2.73
C VAL A 81 -8.17 4.74 -2.92
N LEU A 82 -9.19 4.01 -2.49
CA LEU A 82 -9.29 2.56 -2.62
C LEU A 82 -10.59 2.16 -3.31
N GLU A 83 -10.50 1.37 -4.37
CA GLU A 83 -11.70 0.75 -4.93
C GLU A 83 -12.13 -0.46 -4.09
N LYS A 84 -11.20 -1.37 -3.78
CA LYS A 84 -11.50 -2.60 -3.04
C LYS A 84 -10.51 -2.81 -1.91
N LEU A 85 -11.03 -2.77 -0.68
CA LEU A 85 -10.31 -3.05 0.54
C LEU A 85 -10.80 -4.34 1.17
N ARG A 86 -9.86 -5.23 1.50
CA ARG A 86 -10.08 -6.31 2.45
C ARG A 86 -9.05 -6.17 3.57
N ALA A 87 -9.45 -5.60 4.68
CA ALA A 87 -8.60 -5.41 5.85
C ALA A 87 -9.28 -5.98 7.11
N GLY A 88 -8.48 -6.28 8.13
CA GLY A 88 -8.96 -6.50 9.49
C GLY A 88 -9.19 -5.17 10.21
N GLU A 89 -8.30 -4.20 10.01
CA GLU A 89 -8.45 -2.84 10.55
C GLU A 89 -7.95 -1.79 9.57
N THR A 90 -8.63 -0.64 9.54
CA THR A 90 -8.25 0.49 8.70
C THR A 90 -8.42 1.82 9.42
N LEU A 91 -7.33 2.55 9.54
CA LEU A 91 -7.27 3.87 10.17
C LEU A 91 -6.97 4.94 9.11
N CYS A 92 -7.79 5.98 9.06
CA CYS A 92 -7.60 7.11 8.15
C CYS A 92 -7.70 8.44 8.91
N TRP A 93 -6.74 9.34 8.76
CA TRP A 93 -6.65 10.59 9.53
C TRP A 93 -7.13 11.87 8.83
N ARG A 94 -7.46 11.81 7.54
CA ARG A 94 -7.89 13.01 6.80
C ARG A 94 -8.93 12.72 5.72
N LYS A 95 -8.50 12.15 4.60
CA LYS A 95 -9.38 11.86 3.46
C LYS A 95 -9.18 10.43 3.02
N SER A 96 -10.26 9.67 3.09
CA SER A 96 -10.32 8.34 2.52
C SER A 96 -11.53 8.24 1.61
N VAL A 97 -11.32 7.79 0.39
CA VAL A 97 -12.37 7.38 -0.53
C VAL A 97 -12.27 5.88 -0.66
N LEU A 98 -13.31 5.17 -0.23
CA LEU A 98 -13.38 3.72 -0.30
C LEU A 98 -14.69 3.30 -0.97
N GLU A 99 -14.62 2.62 -2.11
CA GLU A 99 -15.84 2.16 -2.78
C GLU A 99 -16.39 0.86 -2.17
N LYS A 100 -15.50 -0.11 -1.88
CA LYS A 100 -15.88 -1.43 -1.38
C LYS A 100 -14.96 -1.89 -0.26
N LEU A 101 -15.52 -2.00 0.93
CA LEU A 101 -14.90 -2.67 2.08
C LEU A 101 -15.41 -4.12 2.18
N ARG A 102 -14.52 -5.05 2.47
CA ARG A 102 -14.87 -6.40 2.95
C ARG A 102 -14.03 -6.77 4.16
N GLY A 103 -14.67 -6.80 5.32
CA GLY A 103 -14.04 -7.12 6.58
C GLY A 103 -13.45 -5.89 7.27
N GLY A 104 -13.34 -6.02 8.59
CA GLY A 104 -12.63 -5.11 9.46
C GLY A 104 -13.35 -3.83 9.86
N GLU A 105 -12.78 -3.15 10.84
CA GLU A 105 -13.23 -1.84 11.31
C GLU A 105 -12.56 -0.73 10.48
N VAL A 106 -13.33 0.31 10.12
CA VAL A 106 -12.81 1.51 9.47
C VAL A 106 -13.05 2.70 10.39
N LEU A 107 -11.97 3.32 10.82
CA LEU A 107 -11.99 4.53 11.63
C LEU A 107 -11.38 5.67 10.83
N CYS A 108 -12.22 6.67 10.52
CA CYS A 108 -11.84 7.87 9.80
C CYS A 108 -12.00 9.08 10.73
N TRP A 109 -10.93 9.85 10.90
CA TRP A 109 -10.88 11.11 11.65
C TRP A 109 -10.77 12.30 10.70
#